data_AF-A0A7V1LRP6-F1
#
_entry.id   AF-A0A7V1LRP6-F1
#
_cell.length_a   1.000
_cell.length_b   1.000
_cell.length_c   1.000
_cell.angle_alpha   90.00
_cell.angle_beta   90.00
_cell.angle_gamma   90.00
#
_symmetry.space_group_name_H-M   'P 1'
#
loop_
_entity.id
_entity.type
_entity.pdbx_description
1 polymer ?
#
loop_
_entity_poly.entity_id
_entity_poly.type
_entity_poly.pdbx_seq_one_letter_code
_entity_poly.pdbx_strand_id
1 'polypeptide(L)' 'MADKHGFKIKNISYDSRSIQFWASIQYQKDIPLMDEKSYFVNPQKSIFSDEEIKEFEEETKILNKNGGADQAVIYLERIN' A
#
# COMPACT_ATOMS: atom_id res chain seq x y z
N MET A 1 0.57 3.31 -23.17
CA MET A 1 0.60 1.98 -22.52
C MET A 1 1.81 1.22 -23.06
N ALA A 2 2.34 0.26 -22.30
CA ALA A 2 3.65 -0.37 -22.57
C ALA A 2 3.77 -0.96 -23.99
N ASP A 3 2.68 -1.55 -24.48
CA ASP A 3 2.50 -2.08 -25.83
C ASP A 3 2.79 -1.06 -26.93
N LYS A 4 2.31 0.19 -26.76
CA LYS A 4 2.56 1.30 -27.70
C LYS A 4 4.02 1.74 -27.78
N HIS A 5 4.86 1.26 -26.87
CA HIS A 5 6.29 1.58 -26.79
C HIS A 5 7.19 0.35 -27.00
N GLY A 6 6.64 -0.76 -27.51
CA GLY A 6 7.43 -1.96 -27.82
C GLY A 6 7.76 -2.82 -26.61
N PHE A 7 6.94 -2.78 -25.56
CA PHE A 7 7.06 -3.63 -24.38
C PHE A 7 5.79 -4.43 -24.12
N LYS A 8 5.93 -5.67 -23.65
CA LYS A 8 4.83 -6.47 -23.10
C LYS A 8 4.97 -6.57 -21.59
N ILE A 9 3.84 -6.67 -20.90
CA ILE A 9 3.83 -6.95 -19.46
C ILE A 9 4.18 -8.42 -19.28
N LYS A 10 5.30 -8.68 -18.60
CA LYS A 10 5.76 -10.02 -18.27
C LYS A 10 5.12 -10.54 -16.99
N ASN A 11 5.00 -9.66 -15.99
CA ASN A 11 4.43 -9.99 -14.69
C ASN A 11 3.92 -8.74 -13.99
N ILE A 12 2.97 -8.92 -13.08
CA ILE A 12 2.51 -7.91 -12.13
C ILE A 12 2.59 -8.54 -10.74
N SER A 13 3.33 -7.89 -9.84
CA SER A 13 3.44 -8.29 -8.44
C SER A 13 2.78 -7.24 -7.56
N TYR A 14 1.72 -7.60 -6.85
CA TYR A 14 1.10 -6.71 -5.86
C TYR A 14 1.88 -6.81 -4.55
N ASP A 15 2.41 -5.67 -4.08
CA ASP A 15 3.33 -5.58 -2.95
C ASP A 15 3.01 -4.36 -2.08
N SER A 16 1.71 -4.20 -1.79
CA SER A 16 1.26 -3.13 -0.91
C SER A 16 1.59 -3.45 0.54
N ARG A 17 1.63 -2.39 1.35
CA ARG A 17 1.69 -2.42 2.82
C ARG A 17 0.41 -1.82 3.40
N SER A 18 0.18 -2.02 4.70
CA SER A 18 -0.99 -1.49 5.43
C SER A 18 -1.15 0.04 5.38
N ILE A 19 -0.18 0.79 4.85
CA ILE A 19 -0.22 2.25 4.70
C ILE A 19 -1.47 2.76 3.98
N GLN A 20 -2.01 2.00 3.02
CA GLN A 20 -3.27 2.32 2.35
C GLN A 20 -4.46 2.51 3.33
N PHE A 21 -4.44 1.80 4.47
CA PHE A 21 -5.47 1.88 5.49
C PHE A 21 -5.18 2.98 6.50
N TRP A 22 -4.10 2.83 7.28
CA TRP A 22 -3.87 3.71 8.43
C TRP A 22 -3.57 5.16 8.02
N ALA A 23 -2.99 5.40 6.82
CA ALA A 23 -2.71 6.77 6.39
C ALA A 23 -4.01 7.48 6.00
N SER A 24 -4.89 6.77 5.29
CA SER A 24 -6.22 7.27 4.91
C SER A 24 -7.06 7.61 6.14
N ILE A 25 -7.07 6.74 7.15
CA ILE A 25 -7.80 6.98 8.41
C ILE A 25 -7.20 8.17 9.17
N GLN A 26 -5.88 8.30 9.24
CA GLN A 26 -5.23 9.47 9.86
C GLN A 26 -5.61 10.78 9.16
N TYR A 27 -5.58 10.81 7.82
CA TYR A 27 -6.02 11.99 7.08
C TYR A 27 -7.48 12.35 7.35
N GLN A 28 -8.37 11.35 7.48
CA GLN A 28 -9.77 11.58 7.87
C GLN A 28 -9.94 12.12 9.30
N LYS A 29 -8.91 12.02 10.14
CA LYS A 29 -8.87 12.52 11.52
C LYS A 29 -8.04 13.79 11.67
N ASP A 30 -7.71 14.46 10.57
CA ASP A 30 -6.85 15.64 10.53
C ASP A 30 -5.48 15.40 11.18
N ILE A 31 -4.93 14.19 11.02
CA ILE A 31 -3.56 13.83 11.42
C ILE A 31 -2.72 13.68 10.14
N PRO A 32 -1.96 14.71 9.73
CA PRO A 32 -1.05 14.62 8.60
C PRO A 32 0.01 13.53 8.81
N LEU A 33 0.56 12.99 7.72
CA LEU A 33 1.57 11.91 7.77
C LEU A 33 2.82 12.24 8.60
N MET A 34 3.17 13.51 8.72
CA MET A 34 4.35 13.96 9.49
C MET A 34 4.01 14.50 10.89
N ASP A 35 2.76 14.36 11.34
CA ASP A 35 2.33 14.75 12.68
C ASP A 35 2.94 13.86 13.77
N GLU A 36 3.15 14.38 14.98
CA GLU A 36 3.69 13.59 16.09
C GLU A 36 2.77 12.44 16.55
N LYS A 37 1.48 12.51 16.23
CA LYS A 37 0.50 11.43 16.45
C LYS A 37 0.40 10.50 15.25
N SER A 38 1.20 10.69 14.21
CA SER A 38 1.13 9.83 13.05
C SER A 38 1.69 8.44 13.37
N TYR A 39 1.03 7.37 12.90
CA TYR A 39 1.61 6.03 12.96
C TYR A 39 2.96 5.94 12.24
N PHE A 40 3.17 6.75 11.19
CA PHE A 40 4.44 6.78 10.47
C PHE A 40 5.59 7.38 11.28
N VAL A 41 5.30 8.38 12.12
CA VAL A 41 6.30 9.11 12.91
C VAL A 41 6.46 8.52 14.32
N ASN A 42 5.35 8.19 14.98
CA ASN A 42 5.32 7.67 16.34
C ASN A 42 4.15 6.67 16.51
N PRO A 43 4.39 5.38 16.20
CA PRO A 43 3.39 4.32 16.37
C PRO A 43 2.73 4.30 17.75
N GLN A 44 3.51 4.54 18.80
CA GLN A 44 3.05 4.46 20.20
C GLN A 44 2.13 5.62 20.60
N LYS A 45 2.22 6.76 19.91
CA LYS A 45 1.30 7.91 20.09
C LYS A 45 0.17 7.93 19.07
N SER A 46 0.12 6.94 18.17
CA SER A 46 -0.88 6.91 17.11
C SER A 46 -2.27 6.60 17.65
N ILE A 47 -3.28 6.84 16.82
CA ILE A 47 -4.68 6.56 17.15
C ILE A 47 -5.06 5.08 17.04
N PHE A 48 -4.15 4.21 16.59
CA PHE A 48 -4.43 2.81 16.33
C PHE A 48 -3.93 1.91 17.46
N SER A 49 -4.67 0.86 17.77
CA SER A 49 -4.17 -0.25 18.57
C SER A 49 -3.28 -1.18 17.75
N ASP A 50 -2.49 -2.01 18.44
CA ASP A 50 -1.70 -3.05 17.80
C ASP A 50 -2.59 -4.07 17.05
N GLU A 51 -3.80 -4.34 17.57
CA GLU A 51 -4.79 -5.19 16.91
C GLU A 51 -5.27 -4.59 15.58
N GLU A 52 -5.61 -3.30 15.53
CA GLU A 52 -6.05 -2.62 14.31
C GLU A 52 -4.95 -2.65 13.23
N ILE A 53 -3.70 -2.38 13.62
CA ILE A 53 -2.56 -2.48 12.69
C ILE A 53 -2.41 -3.91 12.16
N LYS A 54 -2.55 -4.91 13.01
CA LYS A 54 -2.48 -6.32 12.59
C LYS A 54 -3.61 -6.67 11.61
N GLU A 55 -4.81 -6.19 11.84
CA GLU A 55 -5.94 -6.37 10.91
C GLU A 55 -5.65 -5.72 9.55
N PHE A 56 -5.09 -4.50 9.51
CA PHE A 56 -4.70 -3.86 8.26
C PHE A 56 -3.61 -4.62 7.50
N GLU A 57 -2.66 -5.24 8.21
CA GLU A 57 -1.63 -6.09 7.59
C GLU A 57 -2.23 -7.38 7.00
N GLU A 58 -3.16 -8.04 7.70
CA GLU A 58 -3.83 -9.23 7.17
C GLU A 58 -4.70 -8.90 5.96
N GLU A 59 -5.47 -7.82 6.01
CA GLU A 59 -6.27 -7.36 4.86
C GLU A 59 -5.38 -7.03 3.66
N THR A 60 -4.23 -6.38 3.90
CA THR A 60 -3.26 -6.09 2.83
C THR A 60 -2.73 -7.36 2.16
N LYS A 61 -2.46 -8.44 2.92
CA LYS A 61 -2.05 -9.72 2.34
C LYS A 61 -3.14 -10.31 1.44
N ILE A 62 -4.40 -10.20 1.84
CA ILE A 62 -5.54 -10.64 1.04
C ILE A 62 -5.63 -9.80 -0.25
N LEU A 63 -5.49 -8.49 -0.16
CA LEU A 63 -5.50 -7.58 -1.31
C LEU A 63 -4.35 -7.87 -2.28
N ASN A 64 -3.13 -8.08 -1.77
CA ASN A 64 -1.97 -8.45 -2.59
C ASN A 64 -2.22 -9.78 -3.33
N LYS A 65 -2.80 -10.78 -2.66
CA LYS A 65 -3.13 -12.07 -3.28
C LYS A 65 -4.20 -11.96 -4.36
N ASN A 66 -5.20 -11.11 -4.14
CA ASN A 66 -6.37 -10.99 -5.02
C ASN A 66 -6.22 -9.91 -6.11
N GLY A 67 -5.13 -9.16 -6.11
CA GLY A 67 -4.87 -8.07 -7.04
C GLY A 67 -5.65 -6.78 -6.79
N GLY A 68 -6.15 -6.60 -5.55
CA GLY A 68 -6.87 -5.40 -5.11
C GLY A 68 -5.98 -4.40 -4.37
N ALA A 69 -4.66 -4.54 -4.46
CA ALA A 69 -3.72 -3.75 -3.69
C ALA A 69 -3.40 -2.39 -4.35
N ASP A 70 -3.16 -1.36 -3.55
CA ASP A 70 -2.86 0.02 -4.03
C ASP A 70 -1.54 0.14 -4.81
N GLN A 71 -0.59 -0.75 -4.55
CA GLN A 71 0.76 -0.74 -5.11
C GLN A 71 1.06 -2.04 -5.83
N ALA A 72 1.63 -1.90 -7.04
CA ALA A 72 2.07 -3.03 -7.85
C ALA A 72 3.40 -2.72 -8.54
N VAL A 73 4.23 -3.77 -8.67
CA VAL A 73 5.45 -3.79 -9.47
C VAL A 73 5.13 -4.43 -10.81
N ILE A 74 5.32 -3.66 -11.89
CA ILE A 74 5.07 -4.13 -13.26
C ILE A 74 6.41 -4.43 -13.94
N TYR A 75 6.61 -5.71 -14.27
CA TYR A 75 7.78 -6.16 -15.02
C TYR A 75 7.49 -6.06 -16.51
N LEU A 76 8.29 -5.27 -17.23
CA LEU A 76 8.18 -5.09 -18.68
C LEU A 76 9.29 -5.86 -19.41
N GLU A 77 8.94 -6.50 -20.51
CA GLU A 77 9.88 -7.17 -21.41
C GLU A 77 9.78 -6.53 -22.79
N ARG A 78 10.92 -6.20 -23.40
CA ARG A 78 10.95 -5.64 -24.76
C ARG A 78 10.43 -6.66 -25.76
N ILE A 79 9.57 -6.22 -26.67
CA ILE A 79 9.10 -7.02 -27.79
C ILE A 79 10.21 -7.00 -28.84
N ASN A 80 10.76 -8.18 -29.14
CA ASN A 80 11.70 -8.38 -30.25
C ASN A 80 10.93 -8.52 -31.57
#